data_AF-A0A1Y3MYP1-F1
#
_entry.id   AF-A0A1Y3MYP1-F1
#
_cell.length_a   1.000
_cell.length_b   1.000
_cell.length_c   1.000
_cell.angle_alpha   90.00
_cell.angle_beta   90.00
_cell.angle_gamma   90.00
#
_symmetry.space_group_name_H-M   'P 1'
#
loop_
_entity.id
_entity.type
_entity.pdbx_description
1 polymer ?
#
loop_
_entity_poly.entity_id
_entity_poly.type
_entity_poly.pdbx_seq_one_letter_code
_entity_poly.pdbx_strand_id
1 'polypeptide(L)'
;KIGTEKKEDTVAVMDLGGGSTQIVFEPLTIDHLQYPIPESDEGYRVELKFGNFNYILYQHSYLGYGLMEARKSIMNGGINAEHVTAEHSVVNKCFPDSFSNEVSLKDKEGAVTVTGTNTVNFRDCFKTVKSTLFNKTMACTTKPCSFDGIYQPSITETFNNNEIYAFSYFYDRTTALGMGLNPEIEDIAELARKVCTNKSEFADKIKDDPYFCLDLTYLYTLLSYGYDIKTDKKILLAKKINDIETGWCLGATIQMLDSMVQEGKLYTWREKNKLEIITNNH
;
A
#
# COMPACT_ATOMS: atom_id res chain seq x y z
N LYS A 1 -23.20 3.78 -2.77
CA LYS A 1 -24.51 3.83 -2.07
C LYS A 1 -25.26 2.52 -2.36
N ILE A 2 -25.94 1.92 -1.40
CA ILE A 2 -26.67 0.66 -1.61
C ILE A 2 -28.04 0.97 -2.25
N GLY A 3 -28.43 0.23 -3.30
CA GLY A 3 -29.77 0.33 -3.92
C GLY A 3 -29.90 1.25 -5.13
N THR A 4 -28.80 1.61 -5.81
CA THR A 4 -28.85 2.38 -7.08
C THR A 4 -29.26 1.50 -8.25
N GLU A 5 -30.01 2.05 -9.21
CA GLU A 5 -30.40 1.34 -10.44
C GLU A 5 -29.21 1.09 -11.39
N LYS A 6 -28.15 1.90 -11.28
CA LYS A 6 -26.92 1.78 -12.09
C LYS A 6 -25.73 1.41 -11.22
N LYS A 7 -24.81 0.65 -11.81
CA LYS A 7 -23.51 0.35 -11.22
C LYS A 7 -22.69 1.64 -11.22
N GLU A 8 -22.32 2.08 -10.04
CA GLU A 8 -21.42 3.22 -9.86
C GLU A 8 -19.97 2.78 -10.06
N ASP A 9 -19.13 3.74 -10.46
CA ASP A 9 -17.69 3.53 -10.54
C ASP A 9 -17.13 3.20 -9.15
N THR A 10 -16.22 2.23 -9.12
CA THR A 10 -15.50 1.85 -7.90
C THR A 10 -14.29 2.76 -7.68
N VAL A 11 -13.68 2.63 -6.50
CA VAL A 11 -12.41 3.28 -6.15
C VAL A 11 -11.35 2.20 -5.93
N ALA A 12 -10.09 2.53 -6.20
CA ALA A 12 -8.97 1.67 -5.84
C ALA A 12 -8.52 1.97 -4.40
N VAL A 13 -8.07 0.94 -3.70
CA VAL A 13 -7.59 1.05 -2.32
C VAL A 13 -6.19 0.46 -2.21
N MET A 14 -5.30 1.21 -1.54
CA MET A 14 -3.97 0.75 -1.17
C MET A 14 -3.75 0.96 0.33
N ASP A 15 -3.21 -0.05 1.00
CA ASP A 15 -2.90 0.00 2.43
C ASP A 15 -1.43 -0.35 2.64
N LEU A 16 -0.70 0.49 3.38
CA LEU A 16 0.70 0.23 3.71
C LEU A 16 0.84 0.00 5.21
N GLY A 17 0.95 -1.28 5.58
CA GLY A 17 1.23 -1.71 6.93
C GLY A 17 2.73 -1.81 7.25
N GLY A 18 3.05 -2.38 8.41
CA GLY A 18 4.44 -2.61 8.82
C GLY A 18 5.10 -3.77 8.09
N GLY A 19 4.35 -4.87 7.89
CA GLY A 19 4.84 -6.12 7.31
C GLY A 19 4.55 -6.31 5.81
N SER A 20 3.51 -5.65 5.30
CA SER A 20 3.04 -5.82 3.93
C SER A 20 2.38 -4.54 3.40
N THR A 21 2.20 -4.49 2.09
CA THR A 21 1.36 -3.50 1.40
C THR A 21 0.30 -4.22 0.57
N GLN A 22 -0.93 -3.71 0.60
CA GLN A 22 -2.07 -4.25 -0.11
C GLN A 22 -2.53 -3.30 -1.21
N ILE A 23 -3.05 -3.89 -2.28
CA ILE A 23 -3.70 -3.17 -3.38
C ILE A 23 -4.95 -3.95 -3.79
N VAL A 24 -6.08 -3.27 -3.89
CA VAL A 24 -7.36 -3.84 -4.29
C VAL A 24 -8.07 -2.88 -5.23
N PHE A 25 -8.53 -3.38 -6.38
CA PHE A 25 -9.30 -2.58 -7.33
C PHE A 25 -10.09 -3.44 -8.32
N GLU A 26 -11.14 -2.88 -8.91
CA GLU A 26 -11.86 -3.50 -10.02
C GLU A 26 -11.22 -3.08 -11.35
N PRO A 27 -10.55 -3.96 -12.10
CA PRO A 27 -9.95 -3.61 -13.39
C PRO A 27 -11.00 -3.26 -14.45
N LEU A 28 -10.65 -2.38 -15.39
CA LEU A 28 -11.53 -2.02 -16.49
C LEU A 28 -11.79 -3.23 -17.39
N THR A 29 -13.06 -3.46 -17.73
CA THR A 29 -13.47 -4.46 -18.72
C THR A 29 -13.95 -3.74 -19.99
N ILE A 30 -13.02 -3.34 -20.86
CA ILE A 30 -13.38 -2.78 -22.17
C ILE A 30 -13.56 -3.92 -23.19
N ASP A 31 -14.73 -4.00 -23.82
CA ASP A 31 -15.04 -4.72 -25.06
C ASP A 31 -14.24 -6.01 -25.32
N HIS A 32 -14.38 -7.00 -24.43
CA HIS A 32 -13.80 -8.34 -24.58
C HIS A 32 -12.27 -8.44 -24.60
N LEU A 33 -11.53 -7.33 -24.42
CA LEU A 33 -10.11 -7.36 -24.08
C LEU A 33 -9.98 -7.48 -22.56
N GLN A 34 -10.41 -8.64 -22.08
CA GLN A 34 -10.06 -9.09 -20.75
C GLN A 34 -8.52 -9.21 -20.74
N TYR A 35 -7.82 -8.49 -19.88
CA TYR A 35 -6.76 -9.16 -19.13
C TYR A 35 -7.53 -9.90 -18.03
N PRO A 36 -8.11 -11.09 -18.30
CA PRO A 36 -8.87 -11.76 -17.26
C PRO A 36 -7.90 -11.91 -16.10
N ILE A 37 -8.29 -11.45 -14.92
CA ILE A 37 -7.59 -11.86 -13.72
C ILE A 37 -7.64 -13.38 -13.78
N PRO A 38 -6.49 -14.06 -13.90
CA PRO A 38 -6.51 -15.49 -14.12
C PRO A 38 -7.34 -16.16 -13.03
N GLU A 39 -8.15 -17.13 -13.42
CA GLU A 39 -8.65 -18.13 -12.48
C GLU A 39 -7.46 -19.02 -12.11
N SER A 40 -6.55 -18.45 -11.31
CA SER A 40 -5.36 -19.10 -10.81
C SER A 40 -5.50 -19.36 -9.32
N ASP A 41 -4.90 -20.44 -8.85
CA ASP A 41 -4.78 -20.76 -7.42
C ASP A 41 -4.00 -19.68 -6.62
N GLU A 42 -3.37 -18.72 -7.30
CA GLU A 42 -2.63 -17.60 -6.69
C GLU A 42 -3.53 -16.57 -5.98
N GLY A 43 -4.86 -16.65 -6.16
CA GLY A 43 -5.82 -15.89 -5.32
C GLY A 43 -5.91 -14.39 -5.60
N TYR A 44 -5.44 -13.91 -6.77
CA TYR A 44 -5.57 -12.50 -7.16
C TYR A 44 -7.02 -12.06 -7.42
N ARG A 45 -7.90 -13.02 -7.72
CA ARG A 45 -9.29 -12.75 -8.14
C ARG A 45 -10.25 -12.94 -6.98
N VAL A 46 -11.07 -11.92 -6.73
CA VAL A 46 -12.20 -12.00 -5.80
C VAL A 46 -13.48 -11.66 -6.54
N GLU A 47 -14.43 -12.58 -6.53
CA GLU A 47 -15.80 -12.29 -6.94
C GLU A 47 -16.60 -11.82 -5.73
N LEU A 48 -17.17 -10.62 -5.84
CA LEU A 48 -18.02 -10.04 -4.81
C LEU A 48 -19.37 -9.71 -5.41
N LYS A 49 -20.43 -10.33 -4.86
CA LYS A 49 -21.79 -9.87 -5.08
C LYS A 49 -22.13 -8.86 -3.98
N PHE A 50 -22.48 -7.65 -4.37
CA PHE A 50 -22.85 -6.59 -3.44
C PHE A 50 -24.03 -5.80 -3.99
N GLY A 51 -25.14 -5.81 -3.26
CA GLY A 51 -26.41 -5.29 -3.76
C GLY A 51 -26.88 -6.07 -4.99
N ASN A 52 -27.15 -5.37 -6.10
CA ASN A 52 -27.60 -5.98 -7.36
C ASN A 52 -26.48 -6.20 -8.38
N PHE A 53 -25.23 -5.94 -8.00
CA PHE A 53 -24.09 -5.98 -8.93
C PHE A 53 -23.08 -7.04 -8.52
N ASN A 54 -22.45 -7.62 -9.55
CA ASN A 54 -21.28 -8.46 -9.40
C ASN A 54 -20.03 -7.63 -9.70
N TYR A 55 -19.03 -7.78 -8.85
CA TYR A 55 -17.73 -7.14 -8.94
C TYR A 55 -16.66 -8.24 -9.06
N ILE A 56 -15.72 -8.05 -9.99
CA ILE A 56 -14.54 -8.88 -10.10
C ILE A 56 -13.37 -8.00 -9.69
N LEU A 57 -12.82 -8.25 -8.50
CA LEU A 57 -11.77 -7.45 -7.92
C LEU A 57 -10.43 -8.15 -8.09
N TYR A 58 -9.41 -7.38 -8.47
CA TYR A 58 -8.04 -7.73 -8.24
C TYR A 58 -7.67 -7.41 -6.79
N GLN A 59 -6.98 -8.33 -6.14
CA GLN A 59 -6.33 -8.11 -4.86
C GLN A 59 -4.92 -8.68 -4.86
N HIS A 60 -4.02 -8.02 -4.14
CA HIS A 60 -2.77 -8.66 -3.73
C HIS A 60 -2.23 -8.04 -2.44
N SER A 61 -1.48 -8.85 -1.69
CA SER A 61 -0.75 -8.45 -0.50
C SER A 61 0.72 -8.79 -0.69
N TYR A 62 1.56 -7.77 -0.86
CA TYR A 62 3.00 -7.92 -1.00
C TYR A 62 3.62 -8.07 0.39
N LEU A 63 3.78 -9.31 0.85
CA LEU A 63 4.44 -9.62 2.11
C LEU A 63 5.94 -9.29 2.03
N GLY A 64 6.50 -8.67 3.07
CA GLY A 64 7.89 -8.19 3.06
C GLY A 64 8.05 -6.80 2.44
N TYR A 65 6.96 -6.22 1.94
CA TYR A 65 6.90 -4.87 1.37
C TYR A 65 6.11 -3.90 2.25
N GLY A 66 5.94 -4.20 3.54
CA GLY A 66 5.47 -3.18 4.49
C GLY A 66 6.57 -2.17 4.80
N LEU A 67 6.23 -1.03 5.40
CA LEU A 67 7.21 0.04 5.65
C LEU A 67 8.40 -0.44 6.51
N MET A 68 8.14 -1.26 7.53
CA MET A 68 9.21 -1.77 8.42
C MET A 68 10.07 -2.81 7.72
N GLU A 69 9.47 -3.68 6.91
CA GLU A 69 10.20 -4.68 6.13
C GLU A 69 11.02 -4.03 5.01
N ALA A 70 10.48 -3.01 4.35
CA ALA A 70 11.22 -2.20 3.38
C ALA A 70 12.46 -1.57 4.04
N ARG A 71 12.32 -0.94 5.22
CA ARG A 71 13.47 -0.41 5.97
C ARG A 71 14.53 -1.48 6.22
N LYS A 72 14.14 -2.66 6.72
CA LYS A 72 15.06 -3.79 6.95
C LYS A 72 15.77 -4.22 5.67
N SER A 73 15.02 -4.40 4.58
CA SER A 73 15.58 -4.80 3.29
C SER A 73 16.55 -3.77 2.72
N ILE A 74 16.27 -2.47 2.85
CA ILE A 74 17.18 -1.39 2.41
C ILE A 74 18.44 -1.31 3.28
N MET A 75 18.32 -1.49 4.59
CA MET A 75 19.50 -1.57 5.47
C MET A 75 20.39 -2.76 5.08
N ASN A 76 19.79 -3.91 4.79
CA ASN A 76 20.50 -5.15 4.47
C ASN A 76 21.04 -5.18 3.03
N GLY A 77 20.38 -4.51 2.07
CA GLY A 77 20.66 -4.63 0.64
C GLY A 77 22.02 -4.10 0.19
N GLY A 78 22.71 -3.30 1.01
CA GLY A 78 24.08 -2.85 0.76
C GLY A 78 25.16 -3.81 1.29
N ILE A 79 24.78 -4.86 2.02
CA ILE A 79 25.70 -5.77 2.68
C ILE A 79 25.98 -6.96 1.76
N ASN A 80 27.16 -6.96 1.14
CA ASN A 80 27.65 -8.14 0.45
C ASN A 80 28.47 -8.99 1.44
N ALA A 81 27.85 -10.04 2.00
CA ALA A 81 28.46 -10.89 3.03
C ALA A 81 29.75 -11.61 2.58
N GLU A 82 30.04 -11.67 1.27
CA GLU A 82 31.31 -12.21 0.75
C GLU A 82 32.46 -11.20 0.83
N HIS A 83 32.15 -9.89 0.80
CA HIS A 83 33.13 -8.81 0.71
C HIS A 83 33.22 -7.95 1.98
N VAL A 84 32.32 -8.15 2.95
CA VAL A 84 32.27 -7.38 4.19
C VAL A 84 32.75 -8.24 5.35
N THR A 85 33.84 -7.82 6.02
CA THR A 85 34.24 -8.37 7.33
C THR A 85 33.52 -7.60 8.44
N ALA A 86 33.38 -8.19 9.63
CA ALA A 86 32.69 -7.58 10.78
C ALA A 86 33.26 -6.22 11.22
N GLU A 87 34.46 -5.84 10.76
CA GLU A 87 35.12 -4.57 11.07
C GLU A 87 34.78 -3.43 10.09
N HIS A 88 34.07 -3.69 9.00
CA HIS A 88 33.74 -2.67 7.99
C HIS A 88 32.33 -2.10 8.20
N SER A 89 32.23 -0.77 8.23
CA SER A 89 30.93 -0.08 8.17
C SER A 89 30.44 0.07 6.73
N VAL A 90 29.17 -0.24 6.47
CA VAL A 90 28.53 -0.03 5.15
C VAL A 90 27.75 1.27 5.17
N VAL A 91 28.11 2.21 4.29
CA VAL A 91 27.42 3.49 4.16
C VAL A 91 26.17 3.33 3.29
N ASN A 92 25.01 3.69 3.83
CA ASN A 92 23.75 3.69 3.11
C ASN A 92 23.27 5.13 2.87
N LYS A 93 23.07 5.46 1.59
CA LYS A 93 22.76 6.82 1.10
C LYS A 93 21.32 7.27 1.33
N CYS A 94 20.46 6.43 1.90
CA CYS A 94 19.11 6.79 2.31
C CYS A 94 19.04 7.35 3.74
N PHE A 95 20.10 7.20 4.53
CA PHE A 95 20.10 7.57 5.94
C PHE A 95 20.99 8.77 6.24
N PRO A 96 20.60 9.63 7.20
CA PRO A 96 21.43 10.73 7.67
C PRO A 96 22.67 10.22 8.39
N ASP A 97 23.75 11.00 8.40
CA ASP A 97 24.98 10.78 9.17
C ASP A 97 24.80 10.46 10.66
N SER A 98 23.72 10.93 11.27
CA SER A 98 23.34 10.57 12.64
C SER A 98 22.83 9.13 12.80
N PHE A 99 22.58 8.42 11.70
CA PHE A 99 22.11 7.05 11.68
C PHE A 99 23.28 6.06 11.80
N SER A 100 23.17 5.15 12.76
CA SER A 100 24.07 4.02 12.93
C SER A 100 23.28 2.87 13.53
N ASN A 101 23.27 1.72 12.86
CA ASN A 101 22.63 0.50 13.37
C ASN A 101 23.46 -0.73 13.03
N GLU A 102 23.50 -1.69 13.95
CA GLU A 102 24.09 -3.01 13.70
C GLU A 102 23.08 -3.93 13.02
N VAL A 103 23.54 -4.62 11.98
CA VAL A 103 22.77 -5.61 11.22
C VAL A 103 23.45 -6.96 11.32
N SER A 104 22.73 -7.95 11.82
CA SER A 104 23.22 -9.33 11.87
C SER A 104 23.36 -9.94 10.47
N LEU A 105 24.49 -10.61 10.22
CA LEU A 105 24.70 -11.33 8.98
C LEU A 105 23.88 -12.63 9.00
N LYS A 106 23.02 -12.84 7.99
CA LYS A 106 22.10 -14.00 7.95
C LYS A 106 22.81 -15.36 7.95
N ASP A 107 24.04 -15.42 7.44
CA ASP A 107 24.76 -16.67 7.18
C ASP A 107 26.16 -16.74 7.82
N LYS A 108 26.49 -15.80 8.71
CA LYS A 108 27.78 -15.76 9.42
C LYS A 108 27.57 -15.24 10.85
N GLU A 109 28.36 -15.75 11.80
CA GLU A 109 28.47 -15.09 13.10
C GLU A 109 29.11 -13.72 12.91
N GLY A 110 28.41 -12.68 13.36
CA GLY A 110 28.87 -11.30 13.28
C GLY A 110 27.76 -10.31 12.93
N ALA A 111 28.04 -9.04 13.20
CA ALA A 111 27.21 -7.92 12.80
C ALA A 111 28.03 -6.94 11.97
N VAL A 112 27.35 -6.24 11.07
CA VAL A 112 27.91 -5.14 10.29
C VAL A 112 27.23 -3.86 10.72
N THR A 113 28.02 -2.81 10.96
CA THR A 113 27.45 -1.48 11.24
C THR A 113 27.05 -0.82 9.93
N VAL A 114 25.77 -0.50 9.77
CA VAL A 114 25.26 0.33 8.68
C VAL A 114 25.18 1.77 9.17
N THR A 115 25.88 2.66 8.48
CA THR A 115 25.93 4.10 8.78
C THR A 115 25.28 4.92 7.69
N GLY A 116 24.78 6.10 8.03
CA GLY A 116 24.30 7.07 7.05
C GLY A 116 25.40 8.00 6.52
N THR A 117 24.99 9.06 5.83
CA THR A 117 25.90 10.03 5.21
C THR A 117 25.41 11.47 5.37
N ASN A 118 26.31 12.45 5.27
CA ASN A 118 25.96 13.87 5.28
C ASN A 118 25.47 14.38 3.92
N THR A 119 25.63 13.59 2.84
CA THR A 119 25.21 13.94 1.47
C THR A 119 23.96 13.17 1.01
N VAL A 120 23.01 12.94 1.91
CA VAL A 120 21.74 12.26 1.58
C VAL A 120 21.02 13.04 0.48
N ASN A 121 20.54 12.33 -0.53
CA ASN A 121 19.72 12.92 -1.58
C ASN A 121 18.72 11.91 -2.11
N PHE A 122 17.56 12.42 -2.54
CA PHE A 122 16.46 11.61 -3.06
C PHE A 122 16.88 10.72 -4.23
N ARG A 123 17.71 11.21 -5.16
CA ARG A 123 18.08 10.46 -6.37
C ARG A 123 18.86 9.20 -6.03
N ASP A 124 19.84 9.29 -5.16
CA ASP A 124 20.66 8.14 -4.79
C ASP A 124 19.87 7.17 -3.92
N CYS A 125 19.04 7.68 -3.00
CA CYS A 125 18.15 6.82 -2.23
C CYS A 125 17.12 6.10 -3.12
N PHE A 126 16.52 6.80 -4.09
CA PHE A 126 15.58 6.22 -5.05
C PHE A 126 16.21 5.07 -5.82
N LYS A 127 17.46 5.23 -6.29
CA LYS A 127 18.19 4.15 -6.95
C LYS A 127 18.35 2.93 -6.04
N THR A 128 18.78 3.14 -4.79
CA THR A 128 18.92 2.07 -3.79
C THR A 128 17.58 1.37 -3.57
N VAL A 129 16.51 2.12 -3.28
CA VAL A 129 15.17 1.58 -3.04
C VAL A 129 14.69 0.75 -4.23
N LYS A 130 14.79 1.33 -5.43
CA LYS A 130 14.39 0.68 -6.68
C LYS A 130 15.15 -0.63 -6.92
N SER A 131 16.47 -0.63 -6.79
CA SER A 131 17.29 -1.81 -7.08
C SER A 131 17.17 -2.92 -6.03
N THR A 132 16.91 -2.55 -4.77
CA THR A 132 16.87 -3.52 -3.67
C THR A 132 15.51 -4.20 -3.55
N LEU A 133 14.42 -3.49 -3.83
CA LEU A 133 13.07 -3.99 -3.56
C LEU A 133 12.31 -4.43 -4.81
N PHE A 134 12.47 -3.76 -5.95
CA PHE A 134 11.51 -3.89 -7.05
C PHE A 134 12.13 -4.58 -8.27
N ASN A 135 12.17 -5.92 -8.27
CA ASN A 135 12.74 -6.69 -9.36
C ASN A 135 11.74 -6.84 -10.53
N LYS A 136 11.78 -5.89 -11.47
CA LYS A 136 10.99 -5.97 -12.71
C LYS A 136 11.57 -6.88 -13.79
N THR A 137 12.72 -7.51 -13.57
CA THR A 137 13.32 -8.46 -14.53
C THR A 137 12.93 -9.92 -14.26
N MET A 138 12.26 -10.18 -13.13
CA MET A 138 11.75 -11.52 -12.82
C MET A 138 10.75 -11.97 -13.88
N ALA A 139 10.73 -13.26 -14.20
CA ALA A 139 9.85 -13.81 -15.21
C ALA A 139 8.38 -13.58 -14.83
N CYS A 140 7.65 -12.89 -15.70
CA CYS A 140 6.23 -12.64 -15.56
C CYS A 140 5.47 -13.78 -16.23
N THR A 141 5.03 -14.76 -15.43
CA THR A 141 4.30 -15.96 -15.89
C THR A 141 2.95 -15.58 -16.50
N THR A 142 2.26 -14.62 -15.87
CA THR A 142 1.00 -14.07 -16.34
C THR A 142 1.12 -12.56 -16.47
N LYS A 143 0.95 -12.03 -17.69
CA LYS A 143 1.04 -10.59 -17.96
C LYS A 143 -0.31 -9.89 -17.79
N PRO A 144 -0.32 -8.60 -17.41
CA PRO A 144 0.83 -7.78 -17.01
C PRO A 144 1.28 -8.05 -15.57
N CYS A 145 2.54 -7.70 -15.25
CA CYS A 145 3.09 -7.80 -13.90
C CYS A 145 3.52 -6.43 -13.37
N SER A 146 3.50 -6.31 -12.05
CA SER A 146 4.03 -5.18 -11.28
C SER A 146 5.56 -5.31 -11.13
N PHE A 147 6.00 -5.98 -10.06
CA PHE A 147 7.37 -6.36 -9.76
C PHE A 147 7.39 -7.81 -9.23
N ASP A 148 8.57 -8.42 -9.18
CA ASP A 148 8.79 -9.79 -8.70
C ASP A 148 7.92 -10.86 -9.40
N GLY A 149 7.62 -10.64 -10.68
CA GLY A 149 6.79 -11.58 -11.46
C GLY A 149 5.33 -11.65 -11.02
N ILE A 150 4.88 -10.76 -10.12
CA ILE A 150 3.51 -10.74 -9.61
C ILE A 150 2.58 -10.11 -10.62
N TYR A 151 1.59 -10.88 -11.06
CA TYR A 151 0.52 -10.40 -11.93
C TYR A 151 -0.22 -9.23 -11.28
N GLN A 152 -0.40 -8.15 -12.03
CA GLN A 152 -1.17 -6.98 -11.63
C GLN A 152 -1.74 -6.31 -12.88
N PRO A 153 -3.08 -6.21 -13.03
CA PRO A 153 -3.69 -5.43 -14.09
C PRO A 153 -3.23 -3.97 -14.05
N SER A 154 -3.31 -3.26 -15.18
CA SER A 154 -2.95 -1.85 -15.23
C SER A 154 -3.93 -1.00 -14.41
N ILE A 155 -3.47 -0.57 -13.23
CA ILE A 155 -4.20 0.41 -12.41
C ILE A 155 -4.30 1.75 -13.13
N THR A 156 -3.27 2.13 -13.89
CA THR A 156 -3.24 3.39 -14.64
C THR A 156 -4.30 3.43 -15.74
N GLU A 157 -4.50 2.33 -16.46
CA GLU A 157 -5.58 2.26 -17.46
C GLU A 157 -6.94 2.33 -16.77
N THR A 158 -7.09 1.65 -15.64
CA THR A 158 -8.38 1.49 -14.96
C THR A 158 -8.82 2.74 -14.19
N PHE A 159 -7.90 3.33 -13.43
CA PHE A 159 -8.17 4.41 -12.49
C PHE A 159 -7.55 5.73 -12.95
N ASN A 160 -7.41 5.95 -14.27
CA ASN A 160 -6.97 7.25 -14.77
C ASN A 160 -7.90 8.38 -14.29
N ASN A 161 -9.21 8.16 -14.36
CA ASN A 161 -10.23 9.16 -14.01
C ASN A 161 -10.90 8.91 -12.64
N ASN A 162 -10.75 7.72 -12.07
CA ASN A 162 -11.40 7.33 -10.81
C ASN A 162 -10.47 7.51 -9.60
N GLU A 163 -11.03 7.55 -8.40
CA GLU A 163 -10.29 7.83 -7.18
C GLU A 163 -9.43 6.63 -6.73
N ILE A 164 -8.28 6.94 -6.14
CA ILE A 164 -7.39 5.98 -5.49
C ILE A 164 -7.19 6.44 -4.05
N TYR A 165 -7.54 5.60 -3.09
CA TYR A 165 -7.34 5.86 -1.66
C TYR A 165 -6.09 5.15 -1.15
N ALA A 166 -5.29 5.84 -0.36
CA ALA A 166 -4.07 5.32 0.25
C ALA A 166 -4.09 5.51 1.77
N PHE A 167 -3.95 4.42 2.51
CA PHE A 167 -4.15 4.36 3.96
C PHE A 167 -2.84 4.13 4.74
N SER A 168 -2.97 4.18 6.07
CA SER A 168 -1.91 3.81 7.03
C SER A 168 -0.62 4.59 6.80
N TYR A 169 0.52 3.95 6.57
CA TYR A 169 1.80 4.66 6.45
C TYR A 169 1.87 5.61 5.24
N PHE A 170 1.03 5.45 4.22
CA PHE A 170 0.90 6.50 3.19
C PHE A 170 0.42 7.81 3.80
N TYR A 171 -0.60 7.76 4.66
CA TYR A 171 -1.13 8.91 5.38
C TYR A 171 -0.17 9.39 6.48
N ASP A 172 0.29 8.49 7.35
CA ASP A 172 1.03 8.87 8.56
C ASP A 172 2.37 9.54 8.22
N ARG A 173 3.10 9.06 7.21
CA ARG A 173 4.43 9.60 6.87
C ARG A 173 4.37 10.93 6.12
N THR A 174 3.35 11.13 5.29
CA THR A 174 3.22 12.34 4.47
C THR A 174 2.58 13.48 5.25
N THR A 175 1.46 13.22 5.93
CA THR A 175 0.69 14.24 6.65
C THR A 175 1.40 14.74 7.91
N ALA A 176 2.25 13.91 8.55
CA ALA A 176 3.13 14.36 9.63
C ALA A 176 3.99 15.57 9.22
N LEU A 177 4.38 15.63 7.95
CA LEU A 177 5.18 16.72 7.39
C LEU A 177 4.35 17.85 6.75
N GLY A 178 3.02 17.79 6.87
CA GLY A 178 2.11 18.84 6.40
C GLY A 178 1.64 18.69 4.96
N MET A 179 1.82 17.52 4.34
CA MET A 179 1.21 17.22 3.05
C MET A 179 -0.32 17.26 3.16
N GLY A 180 -0.99 17.84 2.16
CA GLY A 180 -2.45 17.82 2.05
C GLY A 180 -2.99 16.40 1.81
N LEU A 181 -4.32 16.23 1.85
CA LEU A 181 -4.95 14.90 1.74
C LEU A 181 -5.21 14.44 0.31
N ASN A 182 -4.93 15.27 -0.69
CA ASN A 182 -5.13 14.95 -2.11
C ASN A 182 -3.90 15.33 -2.96
N PRO A 183 -2.69 14.84 -2.62
CA PRO A 183 -1.48 15.13 -3.36
C PRO A 183 -1.43 14.35 -4.69
N GLU A 184 -0.68 14.88 -5.63
CA GLU A 184 -0.13 14.10 -6.74
C GLU A 184 1.01 13.20 -6.24
N ILE A 185 1.25 12.08 -6.92
CA ILE A 185 2.39 11.21 -6.57
C ILE A 185 3.72 11.97 -6.67
N GLU A 186 3.83 12.93 -7.60
CA GLU A 186 5.02 13.80 -7.71
C GLU A 186 5.22 14.68 -6.46
N ASP A 187 4.15 15.13 -5.79
CA ASP A 187 4.27 15.91 -4.55
C ASP A 187 5.00 15.12 -3.46
N ILE A 188 4.83 13.78 -3.43
CA ILE A 188 5.55 12.89 -2.51
C ILE A 188 7.05 12.89 -2.84
N ALA A 189 7.42 12.86 -4.12
CA ALA A 189 8.82 12.98 -4.53
C ALA A 189 9.40 14.35 -4.16
N GLU A 190 8.65 15.43 -4.34
CA GLU A 190 9.08 16.77 -3.94
C GLU A 190 9.31 16.87 -2.43
N LEU A 191 8.38 16.35 -1.63
CA LEU A 191 8.54 16.29 -0.18
C LEU A 191 9.77 15.46 0.21
N ALA A 192 9.98 14.30 -0.44
CA ALA A 192 11.16 13.48 -0.22
C ALA A 192 12.46 14.24 -0.55
N ARG A 193 12.52 14.95 -1.69
CA ARG A 193 13.68 15.78 -2.08
C ARG A 193 14.02 16.82 -1.01
N LYS A 194 13.01 17.53 -0.49
CA LYS A 194 13.20 18.53 0.57
C LYS A 194 13.70 17.88 1.86
N VAL A 195 13.07 16.80 2.31
CA VAL A 195 13.46 16.10 3.55
C VAL A 195 14.87 15.51 3.47
N CYS A 196 15.23 14.93 2.32
CA CYS A 196 16.55 14.32 2.14
C CYS A 196 17.69 15.35 2.12
N THR A 197 17.43 16.59 1.67
CA THR A 197 18.50 17.60 1.45
C THR A 197 18.48 18.75 2.47
N ASN A 198 17.30 19.16 2.95
CA ASN A 198 17.11 20.30 3.83
C ASN A 198 16.41 19.90 5.12
N LYS A 199 17.17 19.28 6.02
CA LYS A 199 16.69 18.83 7.34
C LYS A 199 16.19 19.98 8.22
N SER A 200 16.61 21.24 7.96
CA SER A 200 16.31 22.37 8.85
C SER A 200 14.84 22.77 8.87
N GLU A 201 14.15 22.68 7.73
CA GLU A 201 12.73 22.99 7.60
C GLU A 201 11.84 22.01 8.39
N PHE A 202 12.28 20.76 8.51
CA PHE A 202 11.54 19.69 9.16
C PHE A 202 12.18 19.22 10.47
N ALA A 203 13.18 19.94 10.98
CA ALA A 203 14.06 19.47 12.06
C ALA A 203 13.27 18.99 13.27
N ASP A 204 12.28 19.75 13.72
CA ASP A 204 11.44 19.41 14.87
C ASP A 204 10.57 18.16 14.66
N LYS A 205 10.24 17.84 13.41
CA LYS A 205 9.38 16.71 13.04
C LYS A 205 10.16 15.43 12.78
N ILE A 206 11.43 15.54 12.36
CA ILE A 206 12.27 14.40 11.95
C ILE A 206 13.41 14.09 12.92
N LYS A 207 13.60 14.91 13.97
CA LYS A 207 14.76 14.85 14.88
C LYS A 207 15.04 13.44 15.41
N ASP A 208 13.99 12.73 15.81
CA ASP A 208 14.08 11.40 16.42
C ASP A 208 13.70 10.27 15.45
N ASP A 209 13.54 10.59 14.16
CA ASP A 209 13.15 9.64 13.12
C ASP A 209 14.04 9.79 11.88
N PRO A 210 15.18 9.07 11.84
CA PRO A 210 16.13 9.15 10.74
C PRO A 210 15.61 8.50 9.44
N TYR A 211 14.39 7.94 9.44
CA TYR A 211 13.85 7.18 8.32
C TYR A 211 13.02 8.00 7.34
N PHE A 212 12.69 9.27 7.63
CA PHE A 212 11.78 10.05 6.78
C PHE A 212 12.23 10.18 5.31
N CYS A 213 13.52 10.40 5.05
CA CYS A 213 14.03 10.44 3.67
C CYS A 213 13.82 9.10 2.96
N LEU A 214 14.17 8.00 3.63
CA LEU A 214 13.94 6.65 3.11
C LEU A 214 12.46 6.36 2.88
N ASP A 215 11.61 6.62 3.87
CA ASP A 215 10.20 6.27 3.82
C ASP A 215 9.49 7.01 2.69
N LEU A 216 9.67 8.32 2.56
CA LEU A 216 9.03 9.09 1.49
C LEU A 216 9.54 8.65 0.12
N THR A 217 10.84 8.36 0.01
CA THR A 217 11.41 7.79 -1.22
C THR A 217 10.81 6.43 -1.52
N TYR A 218 10.58 5.60 -0.50
CA TYR A 218 9.93 4.30 -0.61
C TYR A 218 8.46 4.42 -1.04
N LEU A 219 7.68 5.31 -0.43
CA LEU A 219 6.29 5.57 -0.83
C LEU A 219 6.21 5.96 -2.31
N TYR A 220 7.01 6.94 -2.72
CA TYR A 220 7.06 7.36 -4.12
C TYR A 220 7.48 6.21 -5.04
N THR A 221 8.51 5.43 -4.67
CA THR A 221 9.00 4.33 -5.51
C THR A 221 7.97 3.20 -5.63
N LEU A 222 7.29 2.86 -4.53
CA LEU A 222 6.22 1.86 -4.51
C LEU A 222 5.07 2.29 -5.45
N LEU A 223 4.62 3.54 -5.37
CA LEU A 223 3.51 4.04 -6.17
C LEU A 223 3.87 4.18 -7.66
N SER A 224 4.97 4.90 -7.95
CA SER A 224 5.34 5.25 -9.32
C SER A 224 6.02 4.12 -10.08
N TYR A 225 6.89 3.35 -9.41
CA TYR A 225 7.66 2.27 -10.04
C TYR A 225 7.09 0.90 -9.70
N GLY A 226 6.72 0.62 -8.45
CA GLY A 226 6.16 -0.67 -8.06
C GLY A 226 4.80 -0.93 -8.71
N TYR A 227 3.81 -0.09 -8.39
CA TYR A 227 2.43 -0.20 -8.87
C TYR A 227 2.19 0.43 -10.24
N ASP A 228 3.19 1.10 -10.81
CA ASP A 228 3.13 1.70 -12.16
C ASP A 228 2.03 2.76 -12.30
N ILE A 229 1.80 3.54 -11.24
CA ILE A 229 0.86 4.66 -11.23
C ILE A 229 1.58 5.91 -11.77
N LYS A 230 0.92 6.64 -12.67
CA LYS A 230 1.48 7.90 -13.21
C LYS A 230 1.73 8.92 -12.11
N THR A 231 2.80 9.69 -12.22
CA THR A 231 3.22 10.65 -11.18
C THR A 231 2.30 11.86 -11.05
N ASP A 232 1.56 12.21 -12.09
CA ASP A 232 0.52 13.26 -12.11
C ASP A 232 -0.83 12.77 -11.55
N LYS A 233 -0.95 11.49 -11.18
CA LYS A 233 -2.16 10.96 -10.58
C LYS A 233 -2.29 11.45 -9.13
N LYS A 234 -3.45 12.03 -8.82
CA LYS A 234 -3.86 12.34 -7.45
C LYS A 234 -4.29 11.10 -6.70
N ILE A 235 -3.86 11.00 -5.44
CA ILE A 235 -4.29 9.98 -4.50
C ILE A 235 -4.91 10.64 -3.26
N LEU A 236 -5.92 9.99 -2.69
CA LEU A 236 -6.57 10.44 -1.46
C LEU A 236 -5.92 9.76 -0.27
N LEU A 237 -5.20 10.55 0.52
CA LEU A 237 -4.60 10.09 1.77
C LEU A 237 -5.67 10.07 2.85
N ALA A 238 -5.97 8.90 3.40
CA ALA A 238 -7.04 8.74 4.37
C ALA A 238 -6.58 7.95 5.60
N LYS A 239 -6.94 8.45 6.78
CA LYS A 239 -6.89 7.69 8.04
C LYS A 239 -8.22 6.99 8.34
N LYS A 240 -9.31 7.62 7.91
CA LYS A 240 -10.70 7.19 8.07
C LYS A 240 -11.49 7.66 6.85
N ILE A 241 -12.56 6.96 6.52
CA ILE A 241 -13.57 7.44 5.56
C ILE A 241 -14.82 7.76 6.37
N ASN A 242 -15.28 9.02 6.35
CA ASN A 242 -16.47 9.49 7.08
C ASN A 242 -16.44 9.10 8.58
N ASP A 243 -15.32 9.34 9.25
CA ASP A 243 -15.05 8.99 10.66
C ASP A 243 -15.07 7.49 11.01
N ILE A 244 -15.18 6.61 10.02
CA ILE A 244 -15.09 5.16 10.21
C ILE A 244 -13.67 4.70 9.92
N GLU A 245 -13.09 3.93 10.85
CA GLU A 245 -11.85 3.20 10.60
C GLU A 245 -12.11 2.15 9.52
N THR A 246 -11.48 2.34 8.37
CA THR A 246 -11.56 1.43 7.24
C THR A 246 -10.65 0.25 7.51
N GLY A 247 -11.14 -0.67 8.33
CA GLY A 247 -10.53 -1.99 8.53
C GLY A 247 -11.27 -3.05 7.76
N TRP A 248 -10.59 -4.18 7.50
CA TRP A 248 -11.18 -5.40 6.93
C TRP A 248 -12.48 -5.82 7.62
N CYS A 249 -12.61 -5.56 8.93
CA CYS A 249 -13.80 -5.85 9.72
C CYS A 249 -15.07 -5.16 9.19
N LEU A 250 -14.98 -3.92 8.71
CA LEU A 250 -16.15 -3.19 8.19
C LEU A 250 -16.62 -3.81 6.87
N GLY A 251 -15.67 -4.08 5.96
CA GLY A 251 -15.97 -4.73 4.68
C GLY A 251 -16.60 -6.09 4.87
N ALA A 252 -16.03 -6.93 5.75
CA ALA A 252 -16.58 -8.24 6.09
C ALA A 252 -17.99 -8.16 6.69
N THR A 253 -18.23 -7.18 7.57
CA THR A 253 -19.55 -6.97 8.18
C THR A 253 -20.59 -6.56 7.15
N ILE A 254 -20.25 -5.62 6.26
CA ILE A 254 -21.14 -5.15 5.18
C ILE A 254 -21.47 -6.30 4.23
N GLN A 255 -20.47 -7.07 3.81
CA GLN A 255 -20.66 -8.23 2.95
C GLN A 255 -21.55 -9.29 3.63
N MET A 256 -21.31 -9.57 4.91
CA MET A 256 -22.13 -10.53 5.67
C MET A 256 -23.58 -10.09 5.77
N LEU A 257 -23.82 -8.80 6.07
CA LEU A 257 -25.17 -8.23 6.12
C LEU A 257 -25.87 -8.28 4.76
N ASP A 258 -25.19 -7.94 3.67
CA ASP A 258 -25.75 -8.00 2.32
C ASP A 258 -26.12 -9.44 1.94
N SER A 259 -25.24 -10.41 2.19
CA SER A 259 -25.53 -11.84 1.99
C SER A 259 -26.76 -12.29 2.78
N MET A 260 -26.91 -11.84 4.04
CA MET A 260 -28.09 -12.15 4.85
C MET A 260 -29.38 -11.52 4.32
N VAL A 261 -29.31 -10.33 3.69
CA VAL A 261 -30.46 -9.69 3.02
C VAL A 261 -30.85 -10.49 1.78
N GLN A 262 -29.87 -10.82 0.93
CA GLN A 262 -30.09 -11.54 -0.34
C GLN A 262 -30.64 -12.96 -0.13
N GLU A 263 -30.22 -13.64 0.94
CA GLU A 263 -30.72 -14.97 1.30
C GLU A 263 -32.10 -14.94 1.99
N GLY A 264 -32.72 -13.76 2.18
CA GLY A 264 -34.00 -13.62 2.89
C GLY A 264 -33.93 -13.95 4.39
N LYS A 265 -32.73 -14.13 4.95
CA LYS A 265 -32.52 -14.50 6.36
C LYS A 265 -32.85 -13.37 7.35
N LEU A 266 -32.70 -12.12 6.92
CA LEU A 266 -33.11 -10.95 7.74
C LEU A 266 -34.63 -10.79 7.82
N TYR A 267 -35.36 -11.09 6.74
CA TYR A 267 -36.83 -11.03 6.71
C TYR A 267 -37.46 -12.15 7.53
N THR A 268 -36.93 -13.37 7.43
CA THR A 268 -37.39 -14.53 8.21
C THR A 268 -37.12 -14.40 9.71
N TRP A 269 -36.05 -13.70 10.12
CA TRP A 269 -35.82 -13.37 11.54
C TRP A 269 -36.87 -12.40 12.10
N ARG A 270 -37.27 -11.41 11.30
CA ARG A 270 -38.32 -10.44 11.67
C ARG A 270 -39.70 -11.08 11.78
N GLU A 271 -40.00 -12.06 10.93
CA GLU A 271 -41.26 -12.83 11.02
C GLU A 271 -41.27 -13.76 12.24
N LYS A 272 -40.14 -14.36 12.61
CA LYS A 272 -40.02 -15.18 13.84
C LYS A 272 -40.09 -14.38 15.14
N ASN A 273 -39.76 -13.09 15.11
CA ASN A 273 -39.76 -12.20 16.28
C ASN A 273 -40.80 -11.06 16.16
N LYS A 274 -42.00 -11.35 15.61
CA LYS A 274 -43.17 -10.50 15.87
C LYS A 274 -43.46 -10.53 17.37
N LEU A 275 -42.93 -9.53 18.08
CA LEU A 275 -43.39 -9.18 19.43
C LEU A 275 -44.89 -8.93 19.36
N GLU A 276 -45.69 -9.84 19.93
CA GLU A 276 -47.05 -9.54 20.33
C GLU A 276 -46.98 -8.38 21.32
N ILE A 277 -47.43 -7.20 20.87
CA ILE A 277 -47.85 -6.16 21.81
C ILE A 277 -49.11 -6.71 22.47
N ILE A 278 -48.95 -7.38 23.60
CA ILE A 278 -50.05 -7.71 24.50
C ILE A 278 -50.54 -6.38 25.07
N THR A 279 -51.56 -5.80 24.45
CA THR A 279 -52.34 -4.72 25.07
C THR A 279 -53.20 -5.35 26.16
N ASN A 280 -52.74 -5.31 27.41
CA ASN A 280 -53.61 -5.62 28.53
C ASN A 280 -54.47 -4.39 28.86
N ASN A 281 -55.73 -4.46 28.44
CA ASN A 281 -56.82 -3.74 29.11
C ASN A 281 -57.04 -4.39 30.48
N HIS A 282 -56.83 -3.64 31.56
CA HIS A 282 -57.72 -3.42 32.70
C HIS A 282 -57.03 -2.63 33.80
#